data_AF-A0A6P1T2Z7-F1
#
_entry.id   AF-A0A6P1T2Z7-F1
#
_cell.length_a   1.000
_cell.length_b   1.000
_cell.length_c   1.000
_cell.angle_alpha   90.00
_cell.angle_beta   90.00
_cell.angle_gamma   90.00
#
_symmetry.space_group_name_H-M   'P 1'
#
loop_
_entity.id
_entity.type
_entity.pdbx_description
1 polymer ?
#
loop_
_entity_poly.entity_id
_entity_poly.type
_entity_poly.pdbx_seq_one_letter_code
_entity_poly.pdbx_strand_id
1 'polypeptide(L)'
;MLLRGRVYVVDGDTITIRRPQIRLFGIDAPELNRPYGIKAKWALVSLCKGHLVAAEIVAQDDYGRTVAKCFLPDGRDLSAEMVKLGLAIDWPKFSGGRYGALEVPNARRKLWLADARQKGRLHVWERFEANQRAPAGGQGQGNSRH
;
A
#
# COMPACT_ATOMS: atom_id res chain seq x y z
N MET A 1 -16.89 -1.71 -15.96
CA MET A 1 -17.78 -2.41 -15.00
C MET A 1 -17.72 -1.69 -13.67
N LEU A 2 -18.86 -1.54 -12.97
CA LEU A 2 -18.95 -0.82 -11.69
C LEU A 2 -19.42 -1.78 -10.59
N LEU A 3 -18.69 -1.84 -9.48
CA LEU A 3 -19.07 -2.54 -8.26
C LEU A 3 -19.41 -1.52 -7.16
N ARG A 4 -20.40 -1.80 -6.33
CA ARG A 4 -20.73 -0.98 -5.16
C ARG A 4 -20.98 -1.85 -3.94
N GLY A 5 -20.43 -1.48 -2.80
CA GLY A 5 -20.72 -2.19 -1.56
C GLY A 5 -19.87 -1.77 -0.37
N ARG A 6 -20.15 -2.42 0.76
CA ARG A 6 -19.29 -2.32 1.94
C ARG A 6 -17.95 -2.98 1.62
N VAL A 7 -16.88 -2.35 2.09
CA VAL A 7 -15.52 -2.84 1.87
C VAL A 7 -14.97 -3.51 3.10
N TYR A 8 -14.20 -4.56 2.88
CA TYR A 8 -13.22 -5.06 3.84
C TYR A 8 -11.84 -4.59 3.40
N VAL A 9 -11.07 -3.98 4.30
CA VAL A 9 -9.74 -3.46 3.99
C VAL A 9 -8.68 -4.51 4.32
N VAL A 10 -7.90 -4.90 3.32
CA VAL A 10 -6.80 -5.87 3.47
C VAL A 10 -5.56 -5.14 4.00
N ASP A 11 -5.10 -4.12 3.29
CA ASP A 11 -3.95 -3.28 3.60
C ASP A 11 -4.14 -1.83 3.11
N GLY A 12 -3.06 -1.06 2.93
CA GLY A 12 -3.11 0.36 2.57
C GLY A 12 -3.50 0.68 1.13
N ASP A 13 -3.56 -0.31 0.24
CA ASP A 13 -4.00 -0.13 -1.15
C ASP A 13 -4.87 -1.27 -1.68
N THR A 14 -5.27 -2.21 -0.83
CA THR A 14 -6.09 -3.37 -1.22
C THR A 14 -7.36 -3.46 -0.36
N ILE A 15 -8.51 -3.57 -1.05
CA ILE A 15 -9.84 -3.74 -0.46
C ILE A 15 -10.56 -4.94 -1.08
N THR A 16 -11.67 -5.37 -0.47
CA THR A 16 -12.57 -6.39 -1.03
C THR A 16 -14.00 -5.88 -0.94
N ILE A 17 -14.76 -5.96 -2.04
CA ILE A 17 -16.21 -5.77 -2.06
C ILE A 17 -16.85 -7.14 -2.31
N ARG A 18 -17.28 -7.83 -1.24
CA ARG A 18 -17.66 -9.26 -1.22
C ARG A 18 -16.54 -10.18 -1.74
N ARG A 19 -16.41 -10.31 -3.06
CA ARG A 19 -15.31 -10.85 -3.88
C ARG A 19 -15.46 -10.18 -5.26
N PRO A 20 -14.38 -9.80 -5.99
CA PRO A 20 -12.96 -10.12 -5.79
C PRO A 20 -12.19 -9.16 -4.87
N GLN A 21 -10.91 -9.45 -4.62
CA GLN A 21 -9.94 -8.46 -4.11
C GLN A 21 -9.69 -7.39 -5.18
N ILE A 22 -9.61 -6.16 -4.71
CA ILE A 22 -9.46 -4.95 -5.52
C ILE A 22 -8.22 -4.19 -5.04
N ARG A 23 -7.24 -4.04 -5.92
CA ARG A 23 -6.12 -3.11 -5.73
C ARG A 23 -6.53 -1.72 -6.20
N LEU A 24 -6.28 -0.72 -5.37
CA LEU A 24 -6.51 0.68 -5.70
C LEU A 24 -5.63 1.09 -6.89
N PHE A 25 -6.25 1.74 -7.85
CA PHE A 25 -5.60 2.14 -9.09
C PHE A 25 -4.46 3.13 -8.84
N GLY A 26 -3.31 2.85 -9.43
CA GLY A 26 -2.27 3.86 -9.66
C GLY A 26 -1.47 4.32 -8.45
N ILE A 27 -1.60 3.64 -7.30
CA ILE A 27 -0.83 3.96 -6.09
C ILE A 27 -0.07 2.75 -5.55
N ASP A 28 0.85 3.02 -4.65
CA ASP A 28 1.57 2.00 -3.90
C ASP A 28 1.63 2.33 -2.40
N ALA A 29 1.08 1.44 -1.58
CA ALA A 29 1.11 1.55 -0.12
C ALA A 29 2.06 0.51 0.51
N PRO A 30 2.54 0.74 1.75
CA PRO A 30 3.33 -0.26 2.45
C PRO A 30 2.50 -1.48 2.83
N GLU A 31 3.06 -2.66 2.59
CA GLU A 31 2.50 -3.94 3.07
C GLU A 31 2.40 -3.97 4.60
N LEU A 32 1.50 -4.78 5.16
CA LEU A 32 1.20 -4.78 6.61
C LEU A 32 2.41 -5.00 7.53
N ASN A 33 3.36 -5.82 7.10
CA ASN A 33 4.59 -6.15 7.83
C ASN A 33 5.70 -5.09 7.65
N ARG A 34 5.41 -3.98 6.98
CA ARG A 34 6.37 -2.89 6.73
C ARG A 34 6.05 -1.67 7.59
N PRO A 35 7.04 -0.80 7.85
CA PRO A 35 6.81 0.48 8.49
C PRO A 35 5.65 1.23 7.82
N TYR A 36 4.75 1.77 8.63
CA TYR A 36 3.53 2.47 8.22
C TYR A 36 2.43 1.61 7.56
N GLY A 37 2.62 0.31 7.33
CA GLY A 37 1.59 -0.56 6.72
C GLY A 37 0.31 -0.65 7.55
N ILE A 38 0.44 -0.89 8.87
CA ILE A 38 -0.71 -0.87 9.79
C ILE A 38 -1.40 0.49 9.81
N LYS A 39 -0.62 1.60 9.78
CA LYS A 39 -1.18 2.96 9.74
C LYS A 39 -1.95 3.22 8.44
N ALA A 40 -1.42 2.76 7.30
CA ALA A 40 -2.07 2.88 6.00
C ALA A 40 -3.39 2.11 5.96
N LYS A 41 -3.40 0.87 6.45
CA LYS A 41 -4.63 0.07 6.59
C LYS A 41 -5.70 0.81 7.40
N TRP A 42 -5.37 1.30 8.60
CA TRP A 42 -6.36 1.95 9.46
C TRP A 42 -6.86 3.30 8.95
N ALA A 43 -6.02 4.02 8.19
CA ALA A 43 -6.46 5.21 7.46
C ALA A 43 -7.50 4.85 6.39
N LEU A 44 -7.24 3.81 5.59
CA LEU A 44 -8.18 3.36 4.57
C LEU A 44 -9.48 2.81 5.20
N VAL A 45 -9.39 2.10 6.33
CA VAL A 45 -10.57 1.70 7.11
C VAL A 45 -11.37 2.92 7.54
N SER A 46 -10.72 3.94 8.09
CA SER A 46 -11.38 5.16 8.55
C SER A 46 -12.08 5.91 7.42
N LEU A 47 -11.45 6.00 6.24
CA LEU A 47 -12.06 6.59 5.05
C LEU A 47 -13.32 5.84 4.60
N CYS A 48 -13.30 4.50 4.68
CA CYS A 48 -14.38 3.67 4.18
C CYS A 48 -15.51 3.41 5.20
N LYS A 49 -15.26 3.68 6.49
CA LYS A 49 -16.17 3.31 7.57
C LYS A 49 -17.53 3.99 7.40
N GLY A 50 -18.59 3.20 7.40
CA GLY A 50 -19.96 3.69 7.26
C GLY A 50 -20.39 4.02 5.82
N HIS A 51 -19.52 3.83 4.84
CA HIS A 51 -19.80 4.16 3.44
C HIS A 51 -19.92 2.93 2.54
N LEU A 52 -20.68 3.07 1.46
CA LEU A 52 -20.65 2.16 0.33
C LEU A 52 -19.66 2.72 -0.69
N VAL A 53 -18.59 1.98 -0.97
CA VAL A 53 -17.56 2.38 -1.93
C VAL A 53 -18.00 1.96 -3.32
N ALA A 54 -17.83 2.86 -4.29
CA ALA A 54 -17.99 2.58 -5.71
C ALA A 54 -16.62 2.26 -6.33
N ALA A 55 -16.48 1.09 -6.94
CA ALA A 55 -15.25 0.64 -7.60
C ALA A 55 -15.46 0.51 -9.11
N GLU A 56 -14.84 1.39 -9.87
CA GLU A 56 -14.78 1.34 -11.33
C GLU A 56 -13.59 0.48 -11.76
N ILE A 57 -13.88 -0.73 -12.24
CA ILE A 57 -12.87 -1.69 -12.66
C ILE A 57 -12.19 -1.18 -13.93
N VAL A 58 -10.85 -1.13 -13.90
CA VAL A 58 -10.03 -0.65 -15.02
C VAL A 58 -9.18 -1.75 -15.65
N ALA A 59 -8.77 -2.76 -14.88
CA ALA A 59 -7.90 -3.83 -15.35
C ALA A 59 -7.94 -5.03 -14.39
N GLN A 60 -7.25 -6.10 -14.78
CA GLN A 60 -6.80 -7.17 -13.91
C GLN A 60 -5.27 -7.18 -13.96
N ASP A 61 -4.62 -7.29 -12.81
CA ASP A 61 -3.15 -7.38 -12.76
C ASP A 61 -2.66 -8.81 -12.98
N ASP A 62 -1.34 -8.96 -13.17
CA ASP A 62 -0.69 -10.26 -13.45
C ASP A 62 -0.87 -11.29 -12.31
N TYR A 63 -1.25 -10.84 -11.12
CA TYR A 63 -1.55 -11.68 -9.97
C TYR A 63 -3.03 -12.07 -9.87
N GLY A 64 -3.84 -11.69 -10.87
CA GLY A 64 -5.27 -11.97 -10.94
C GLY A 64 -6.13 -11.03 -10.08
N ARG A 65 -5.57 -9.99 -9.47
CA ARG A 65 -6.34 -9.02 -8.68
C ARG A 65 -7.05 -8.06 -9.60
N THR A 66 -8.27 -7.69 -9.23
CA THR A 66 -8.98 -6.61 -9.91
C THR A 66 -8.31 -5.28 -9.58
N VAL A 67 -8.07 -4.43 -10.56
CA VAL A 67 -7.60 -3.05 -10.35
C VAL A 67 -8.78 -2.12 -10.60
N ALA A 68 -9.03 -1.21 -9.67
CA ALA A 68 -10.16 -0.28 -9.78
C ALA A 68 -9.85 1.11 -9.23
N LYS A 69 -10.52 2.12 -9.80
CA LYS A 69 -10.65 3.44 -9.17
C LYS A 69 -11.81 3.36 -8.18
N CYS A 70 -11.55 3.72 -6.93
CA CYS A 70 -12.53 3.53 -5.86
C CYS A 70 -12.92 4.87 -5.25
N PHE A 71 -14.21 5.12 -5.15
CA PHE A 71 -14.78 6.40 -4.76
C PHE A 71 -15.71 6.27 -3.54
N LEU A 72 -15.63 7.27 -2.66
CA LEU A 72 -16.60 7.50 -1.60
C LEU A 72 -17.90 8.11 -2.18
N PRO A 73 -19.02 8.06 -1.43
CA PRO A 73 -20.30 8.61 -1.90
C PRO A 73 -20.27 10.11 -2.25
N ASP A 74 -19.34 10.86 -1.64
CA ASP A 74 -19.12 12.28 -1.90
C ASP A 74 -18.17 12.57 -3.09
N GLY A 75 -17.75 11.52 -3.80
CA GLY A 75 -16.89 11.62 -4.98
C GLY A 75 -15.39 11.62 -4.70
N ARG A 76 -14.96 11.56 -3.43
CA ARG A 76 -13.51 11.44 -3.13
C ARG A 76 -12.93 10.12 -3.64
N ASP A 77 -11.80 10.20 -4.33
CA ASP A 77 -11.00 9.05 -4.79
C ASP A 77 -10.12 8.53 -3.66
N LEU A 78 -10.33 7.27 -3.24
CA LEU A 78 -9.57 6.65 -2.16
C LEU A 78 -8.06 6.65 -2.42
N SER A 79 -7.63 6.49 -3.67
CA SER A 79 -6.20 6.50 -4.04
C SER A 79 -5.60 7.88 -3.81
N ALA A 80 -6.33 8.93 -4.22
CA ALA A 80 -5.93 10.32 -3.99
C ALA A 80 -5.87 10.64 -2.49
N GLU A 81 -6.84 10.20 -1.70
CA GLU A 81 -6.87 10.42 -0.25
C GLU A 81 -5.70 9.72 0.45
N MET A 82 -5.36 8.50 0.07
CA MET A 82 -4.20 7.78 0.63
C MET A 82 -2.86 8.47 0.33
N VAL A 83 -2.73 9.08 -0.86
CA VAL A 83 -1.55 9.86 -1.23
C VAL A 83 -1.49 11.19 -0.46
N LYS A 84 -2.61 11.91 -0.31
CA LYS A 84 -2.70 13.15 0.50
C LYS A 84 -2.34 12.91 1.97
N LEU A 85 -2.64 11.73 2.50
CA LEU A 85 -2.27 11.33 3.87
C LEU A 85 -0.79 10.93 4.00
N GLY A 86 -0.04 10.85 2.89
CA GLY A 86 1.33 10.34 2.87
C GLY A 86 1.44 8.88 3.30
N LEU A 87 0.40 8.10 3.02
CA LEU A 87 0.31 6.67 3.34
C LEU A 87 0.31 5.77 2.09
N ALA A 88 0.34 6.39 0.92
CA ALA A 88 0.69 5.78 -0.36
C ALA A 88 1.50 6.80 -1.19
N ILE A 89 2.21 6.31 -2.20
CA ILE A 89 2.85 7.13 -3.23
C ILE A 89 2.22 6.85 -4.60
N ASP A 90 2.27 7.83 -5.49
CA ASP A 90 1.85 7.65 -6.87
C ASP A 90 2.71 6.59 -7.55
N TRP A 91 2.10 5.76 -8.40
CA TRP A 91 2.83 4.85 -9.28
C TRP A 91 2.64 5.28 -10.74
N PRO A 92 3.48 6.19 -11.26
CA PRO A 92 3.32 6.79 -12.58
C PRO A 92 3.18 5.80 -13.74
N LYS A 93 3.83 4.63 -13.63
CA LYS A 93 3.71 3.52 -14.60
C LYS A 93 2.25 3.13 -14.87
N PHE A 94 1.39 3.19 -13.86
CA PHE A 94 -0.02 2.81 -13.97
C PHE A 94 -0.95 4.01 -13.94
N SER A 95 -0.64 5.04 -13.15
CA SER A 95 -1.52 6.20 -12.96
C SER A 95 -1.37 7.27 -14.05
N GLY A 96 -0.26 7.25 -14.81
CA GLY A 96 0.14 8.34 -15.71
C GLY A 96 0.56 9.61 -14.96
N GLY A 97 0.99 9.50 -13.70
CA GLY A 97 1.35 10.66 -12.86
C GLY A 97 0.18 11.32 -12.15
N ARG A 98 -1.04 10.74 -12.25
CA ARG A 98 -2.29 11.34 -11.76
C ARG A 98 -2.24 11.81 -10.31
N TYR A 99 -1.53 11.07 -9.45
CA TYR A 99 -1.48 11.38 -8.02
C TYR A 99 -0.19 12.05 -7.57
N GLY A 100 0.78 12.28 -8.48
CA GLY A 100 2.10 12.80 -8.13
C GLY A 100 2.05 14.18 -7.44
N ALA A 101 1.16 15.08 -7.88
CA ALA A 101 0.98 16.39 -7.27
C ALA A 101 0.33 16.37 -5.87
N LEU A 102 -0.23 15.22 -5.47
CA LEU A 102 -0.85 15.04 -4.15
C LEU A 102 0.13 14.48 -3.12
N GLU A 103 1.32 14.04 -3.54
CA GLU A 103 2.31 13.49 -2.63
C GLU A 103 2.77 14.53 -1.61
N VAL A 104 2.73 14.17 -0.33
CA VAL A 104 3.25 15.03 0.73
C VAL A 104 4.79 15.08 0.68
N PRO A 105 5.42 16.18 1.15
CA PRO A 105 6.88 16.25 1.24
C PRO A 105 7.47 15.05 1.98
N ASN A 106 8.55 14.49 1.43
CA ASN A 106 9.26 13.32 1.95
C ASN A 106 8.47 11.98 1.92
N ALA A 107 7.30 11.89 1.29
CA ALA A 107 6.54 10.64 1.19
C ALA A 107 7.39 9.48 0.66
N ARG A 108 8.13 9.68 -0.43
CA ARG A 108 9.01 8.67 -1.03
C ARG A 108 10.17 8.24 -0.15
N ARG A 109 10.71 9.14 0.68
CA ARG A 109 11.75 8.81 1.68
C ARG A 109 11.15 8.00 2.83
N LYS A 110 9.96 8.38 3.30
CA LYS A 110 9.22 7.68 4.35
C LYS A 110 8.82 6.27 3.90
N LEU A 111 8.33 6.15 2.67
CA LEU A 111 7.85 4.91 2.05
C LEU A 111 8.90 4.32 1.09
N TRP A 112 10.17 4.31 1.52
CA TRP A 112 11.31 3.95 0.67
C TRP A 112 11.26 2.53 0.09
N LEU A 113 10.58 1.58 0.76
CA LEU A 113 10.37 0.23 0.23
C LEU A 113 9.40 0.21 -0.96
N ALA A 114 8.35 1.04 -0.92
CA ALA A 114 7.45 1.22 -2.06
C ALA A 114 8.18 1.94 -3.21
N ASP A 115 8.94 2.99 -2.90
CA ASP A 115 9.75 3.70 -3.91
C ASP A 115 10.82 2.79 -4.55
N ALA A 116 11.48 1.93 -3.76
CA ALA A 116 12.42 0.93 -4.26
C ALA A 116 11.74 -0.10 -5.18
N ARG A 117 10.55 -0.59 -4.82
CA ARG A 117 9.72 -1.47 -5.66
C ARG A 117 9.40 -0.82 -7.00
N GLN A 118 8.94 0.42 -7.00
CA GLN A 118 8.62 1.16 -8.23
C GLN A 118 9.83 1.35 -9.15
N LYS A 119 11.03 1.51 -8.58
CA LYS A 119 12.29 1.70 -9.32
C LYS A 119 12.96 0.37 -9.73
N GLY A 120 12.34 -0.78 -9.48
CA GLY A 120 12.92 -2.09 -9.79
C GLY A 120 14.16 -2.43 -8.95
N ARG A 121 14.34 -1.80 -7.79
CA ARG A 121 15.49 -2.02 -6.89
C ARG A 121 15.23 -3.21 -5.96
N LEU A 122 14.93 -4.38 -6.55
CA LEU A 122 14.56 -5.59 -5.82
C LEU A 122 15.65 -6.05 -4.85
N HIS A 123 16.94 -5.87 -5.17
CA HIS A 123 18.06 -6.19 -4.28
C HIS A 123 18.01 -5.48 -2.92
N VAL A 124 17.47 -4.25 -2.88
CA VAL A 124 17.26 -3.49 -1.64
C VAL A 124 16.13 -4.11 -0.81
N TRP A 125 15.11 -4.61 -1.49
CA TRP A 125 13.96 -5.29 -0.90
C TRP A 125 14.38 -6.65 -0.31
N GLU A 126 15.09 -7.47 -1.08
CA GLU A 126 15.61 -8.78 -0.68
C GLU A 126 16.53 -8.68 0.54
N ARG A 127 17.43 -7.70 0.57
CA ARG A 127 18.32 -7.46 1.71
C ARG A 127 17.57 -7.07 2.97
N PHE A 128 16.49 -6.30 2.84
CA PHE A 128 15.62 -5.96 3.97
C PHE A 128 14.87 -7.19 4.50
N GLU A 129 14.37 -8.06 3.62
CA GLU A 129 13.72 -9.31 4.03
C GLU A 129 14.67 -10.28 4.72
N ALA A 130 15.89 -10.42 4.20
CA ALA A 130 16.93 -11.25 4.81
C ALA A 130 17.25 -10.78 6.24
N ASN A 131 17.35 -9.47 6.46
CA ASN A 131 17.60 -8.90 7.78
C ASN A 131 16.43 -9.09 8.76
N GLN A 132 15.17 -9.12 8.29
CA GLN A 132 14.02 -9.40 9.15
C GLN A 132 13.87 -10.87 9.53
N ARG A 133 14.43 -11.79 8.73
CA ARG A 133 14.42 -13.24 8.98
C ARG A 133 15.60 -13.71 9.84
N ALA A 134 16.59 -12.85 10.06
CA ALA A 134 17.70 -13.18 10.95
C ALA A 134 17.18 -13.31 12.39
N PRO A 135 17.46 -14.43 13.09
CA PRO A 135 17.09 -14.55 14.50
C PRO A 135 17.80 -13.44 15.30
N ALA A 136 17.08 -12.84 16.25
CA ALA A 136 17.66 -11.87 17.17
C ALA A 136 18.83 -12.55 17.92
N GLY A 137 20.06 -12.22 17.52
CA GLY A 137 21.27 -12.81 18.09
C GLY A 137 21.31 -12.56 19.59
N GLY A 138 21.21 -13.64 20.37
CA GLY A 138 21.39 -13.64 21.81
C GLY A 138 22.79 -13.16 22.19
N GLN A 139 22.84 -12.29 23.19
CA GLN A 139 24.05 -11.98 23.92
C GLN A 139 24.53 -13.23 24.67
N GLY A 140 25.77 -13.64 24.43
CA GLY A 140 26.46 -14.69 25.17
C GLY A 140 27.94 -14.33 25.25
N GLN A 141 28.31 -13.61 26.32
CA GLN A 141 29.69 -13.37 26.72
C GLN A 141 30.44 -14.69 26.83
N GLY A 142 31.55 -14.79 26.10
CA GLY A 142 32.53 -15.87 26.21
C GLY A 142 33.94 -15.28 26.20
N ASN A 143 34.32 -14.67 27.32
CA ASN A 143 35.71 -14.32 27.66
C ASN A 143 35.91 -14.95 29.06
N SER A 144 36.94 -15.70 29.41
CA SER A 144 38.29 -15.85 28.86
C SER A 144 38.86 -17.18 29.36
N ARG A 145 39.80 -17.77 28.61
CA ARG A 145 40.79 -18.70 29.16
C ARG A 145 41.82 -17.89 29.95
N HIS A 146 42.15 -18.39 31.15
CA HIS A 146 43.42 -18.35 31.92
C HIS A 146 43.11 -18.19 33.41
#